data_AF-X1BA75-F1
#
_entry.id   AF-X1BA75-F1
#
_cell.length_a   1.000
_cell.length_b   1.000
_cell.length_c   1.000
_cell.angle_alpha   90.00
_cell.angle_beta   90.00
_cell.angle_gamma   90.00
#
_symmetry.space_group_name_H-M   'P 1'
#
loop_
_entity.id
_entity.type
_entity.pdbx_description
1 polymer ?
#
loop_
_entity_poly.entity_id
_entity_poly.type
_entity_poly.pdbx_seq_one_letter_code
_entity_poly.pdbx_strand_id
1 'polypeptide(L)'
;MTEIPYFISDPFGRVHAFFYGDEDKTTKMKPLLYSQSLIGENQWSTPQVLAESAIAYDVSISPGGDLSIAYMRTLHSDTAPAGVYIKRFPVEEATWSQFVVVHSSIYYRLLSDENAWIKISDGGEGRAHLVWDDPFRETALYTYSPDNGFTWSAPEALGVDAASSTLHPRITALDRHALRN
;
A
#
# COMPACT_ATOMS: atom_id res chain seq x y z
N MET A 1 21.02 2.36 -2.08
CA MET A 1 20.69 1.23 -1.18
C MET A 1 19.94 0.22 -2.02
N THR A 2 20.29 -1.07 -1.92
CA THR A 2 19.46 -2.13 -2.52
C THR A 2 18.27 -2.33 -1.59
N GLU A 3 17.06 -1.99 -2.05
CA GLU A 3 15.86 -2.30 -1.28
C GLU A 3 15.63 -3.80 -1.27
N ILE A 4 15.27 -4.32 -0.09
CA ILE A 4 15.01 -5.73 0.11
C ILE A 4 13.59 -6.01 -0.41
N PRO A 5 13.42 -6.98 -1.33
CA PRO A 5 12.08 -7.40 -1.74
C PRO A 5 11.24 -7.84 -0.54
N TYR A 6 9.97 -7.43 -0.53
CA TYR A 6 9.01 -7.86 0.48
C TYR A 6 8.30 -9.13 0.01
N PHE A 7 8.24 -10.13 0.88
CA PHE A 7 7.57 -11.40 0.61
C PHE A 7 6.46 -11.63 1.63
N ILE A 8 5.32 -12.12 1.15
CA ILE A 8 4.20 -12.54 1.98
C ILE A 8 3.52 -13.75 1.36
N SER A 9 3.13 -14.73 2.18
CA SER A 9 2.40 -15.92 1.73
C SER A 9 0.90 -15.78 2.03
N ASP A 10 0.07 -16.22 1.10
CA ASP A 10 -1.38 -16.30 1.32
C ASP A 10 -1.80 -17.66 1.93
N PRO A 11 -3.04 -17.78 2.45
CA PRO A 11 -3.55 -19.05 2.99
C PRO A 11 -3.70 -20.19 1.96
N PHE A 12 -3.55 -19.89 0.66
CA PHE A 12 -3.73 -20.83 -0.45
C PHE A 12 -2.40 -21.36 -0.98
N GLY A 13 -1.28 -21.02 -0.34
CA GLY A 13 0.04 -21.53 -0.67
C GLY A 13 0.74 -20.78 -1.79
N ARG A 14 0.32 -19.56 -2.12
CA ARG A 14 1.08 -18.64 -2.98
C ARG A 14 2.01 -17.78 -2.16
N VAL A 15 3.19 -17.50 -2.70
CA VAL A 15 4.13 -16.49 -2.20
C VAL A 15 4.08 -15.31 -3.16
N HIS A 16 3.84 -14.14 -2.60
CA HIS A 16 3.78 -12.86 -3.29
C HIS A 16 5.06 -12.09 -2.99
N ALA A 17 5.74 -11.62 -4.04
CA ALA A 17 6.95 -10.81 -3.96
C ALA A 17 6.67 -9.41 -4.50
N PHE A 18 7.08 -8.40 -3.74
CA PHE A 18 6.99 -6.98 -4.09
C PHE A 18 8.37 -6.36 -4.04
N PHE A 19 8.72 -5.61 -5.06
CA PHE A 19 10.03 -5.00 -5.18
C PHE A 19 9.99 -3.83 -6.14
N TYR A 20 10.98 -2.96 -6.03
CA TYR A 20 11.15 -1.89 -6.99
C TYR A 20 11.98 -2.37 -8.18
N GLY A 21 11.62 -1.93 -9.38
CA GLY A 21 12.48 -2.05 -10.55
C GLY A 21 13.56 -0.97 -10.57
N ASP A 22 14.41 -1.05 -11.60
CA ASP A 22 15.44 -0.05 -11.80
C ASP A 22 14.84 1.35 -12.00
N GLU A 23 15.47 2.36 -11.38
CA GLU A 23 15.12 3.75 -11.63
C GLU A 23 15.41 4.11 -13.09
N ASP A 24 14.39 4.63 -13.77
CA ASP A 24 14.57 5.17 -15.11
C ASP A 24 15.49 6.40 -15.07
N LYS A 25 16.60 6.35 -15.82
CA LYS A 25 17.65 7.37 -15.76
C LYS A 25 17.19 8.76 -16.17
N THR A 26 16.19 8.84 -17.04
CA THR A 26 15.69 10.09 -17.62
C THR A 26 14.63 10.72 -16.74
N THR A 27 13.67 9.90 -16.32
CA THR A 27 12.45 10.33 -15.65
C THR A 27 12.54 10.22 -14.13
N LYS A 28 13.57 9.53 -13.62
CA LYS A 28 13.76 9.24 -12.19
C LYS A 28 12.62 8.45 -11.56
N MET A 29 11.84 7.78 -12.40
CA MET A 29 10.73 6.95 -11.96
C MET A 29 11.23 5.60 -11.51
N LYS A 30 10.64 5.10 -10.43
CA LYS A 30 10.96 3.81 -9.83
C LYS A 30 9.69 2.95 -9.80
N PRO A 31 9.58 1.95 -10.69
CA PRO A 31 8.36 1.17 -10.81
C PRO A 31 8.23 0.20 -9.63
N LEU A 32 7.00 0.04 -9.13
CA LEU A 32 6.65 -1.00 -8.16
C LEU A 32 6.23 -2.25 -8.93
N LEU A 33 6.92 -3.35 -8.66
CA LEU A 33 6.76 -4.62 -9.35
C LEU A 33 6.21 -5.69 -8.41
N TYR A 34 5.53 -6.66 -9.01
CA TYR A 34 4.98 -7.83 -8.35
C TYR A 34 5.34 -9.11 -9.11
N SER A 35 5.68 -10.16 -8.37
CA SER A 35 5.79 -11.52 -8.90
C SER A 35 5.22 -12.51 -7.89
N GLN A 36 4.81 -13.68 -8.35
CA GLN A 36 4.32 -14.76 -7.48
C GLN A 36 4.90 -16.11 -7.84
N SER A 37 4.90 -17.00 -6.85
CA SER A 37 5.25 -18.41 -6.97
C SER A 37 4.32 -19.24 -6.07
N LEU A 38 4.27 -20.55 -6.27
CA LEU A 38 3.74 -21.46 -5.27
C LEU A 38 4.81 -21.80 -4.23
N ILE A 39 4.39 -22.05 -2.99
CA ILE A 39 5.30 -22.51 -1.93
C ILE A 39 5.92 -23.84 -2.35
N GLY A 40 7.25 -23.93 -2.23
CA GLY A 40 8.02 -25.12 -2.61
C GLY A 40 8.46 -25.14 -4.08
N GLU A 41 7.94 -24.24 -4.90
CA GLU A 41 8.38 -24.07 -6.29
C GLU A 41 9.51 -23.03 -6.39
N ASN A 42 10.34 -23.16 -7.43
CA ASN A 42 11.40 -22.21 -7.77
C ASN A 42 11.07 -21.36 -9.01
N GLN A 43 9.84 -21.46 -9.52
CA GLN A 43 9.38 -20.75 -10.71
C GLN A 43 8.51 -19.56 -10.32
N TRP A 44 9.06 -18.36 -10.56
CA TRP A 44 8.37 -17.10 -10.35
C TRP A 44 7.69 -16.63 -11.64
N SER A 45 6.54 -15.96 -11.52
CA SER A 45 5.89 -15.30 -12.65
C SER A 45 6.74 -14.16 -13.20
N THR A 46 6.56 -13.81 -14.49
CA THR A 46 7.11 -12.57 -15.02
C THR A 46 6.67 -11.37 -14.17
N PRO A 47 7.58 -10.46 -13.77
CA PRO A 47 7.22 -9.30 -12.97
C PRO A 47 6.17 -8.43 -13.65
N GLN A 48 5.07 -8.15 -12.95
CA GLN A 48 4.03 -7.24 -13.37
C GLN A 48 4.28 -5.85 -12.75
N VAL A 49 4.11 -4.79 -13.55
CA VAL A 49 4.17 -3.41 -13.07
C VAL A 49 2.85 -3.07 -12.34
N LEU A 50 2.92 -2.81 -11.04
CA LEU A 50 1.79 -2.34 -10.25
C LEU A 50 1.65 -0.83 -10.31
N ALA A 51 2.77 -0.10 -10.30
CA ALA A 51 2.81 1.35 -10.47
C ALA A 51 4.09 1.74 -11.21
N GLU A 52 4.02 2.72 -12.10
CA GLU A 52 5.18 3.24 -12.84
C GLU A 52 6.13 4.04 -11.93
N SER A 53 5.59 4.58 -10.83
CA SER A 53 6.31 5.38 -9.85
C SER A 53 5.70 5.13 -8.47
N ALA A 54 6.51 4.60 -7.56
CA ALA A 54 6.21 4.55 -6.14
C ALA A 54 7.47 4.82 -5.32
N ILE A 55 7.29 5.46 -4.17
CA ILE A 55 8.38 5.79 -3.23
C ILE A 55 8.28 5.02 -1.91
N ALA A 56 7.06 4.67 -1.50
CA ALA A 56 6.79 3.77 -0.39
C ALA A 56 5.56 2.91 -0.70
N TYR A 57 5.55 1.70 -0.16
CA TYR A 57 4.40 0.81 -0.20
C TYR A 57 4.28 -0.01 1.07
N ASP A 58 3.08 -0.54 1.31
CA ASP A 58 2.79 -1.52 2.34
C ASP A 58 1.74 -2.50 1.82
N VAL A 59 1.77 -3.73 2.32
CA VAL A 59 0.95 -4.83 1.81
C VAL A 59 0.25 -5.51 2.98
N SER A 60 -1.02 -5.85 2.79
CA SER A 60 -1.80 -6.63 3.75
C SER A 60 -2.51 -7.78 3.04
N ILE A 61 -2.74 -8.87 3.79
CA ILE A 61 -3.56 -10.00 3.36
C ILE A 61 -4.73 -10.09 4.33
N SER A 62 -5.93 -10.07 3.78
CA SER A 62 -7.15 -10.34 4.53
C SER A 62 -7.22 -11.80 4.99
N PRO A 63 -7.99 -12.14 6.04
CA PRO A 63 -8.22 -13.53 6.42
C PRO A 63 -8.77 -14.42 5.30
N GLY A 64 -9.46 -13.83 4.31
CA GLY A 64 -9.96 -14.53 3.13
C GLY A 64 -8.90 -14.77 2.04
N GLY A 65 -7.68 -14.27 2.22
CA GLY A 65 -6.57 -14.39 1.27
C GLY A 65 -6.52 -13.31 0.18
N ASP A 66 -7.52 -12.43 0.10
CA ASP A 66 -7.40 -11.23 -0.73
C ASP A 66 -6.24 -10.38 -0.23
N LEU A 67 -5.46 -9.86 -1.16
CA LEU A 67 -4.29 -9.04 -0.88
C LEU A 67 -4.54 -7.59 -1.31
N SER A 68 -4.13 -6.65 -0.48
CA SER A 68 -4.17 -5.22 -0.75
C SER A 68 -2.76 -4.64 -0.71
N ILE A 69 -2.43 -3.78 -1.66
CA ILE A 69 -1.20 -2.97 -1.65
C ILE A 69 -1.56 -1.50 -1.64
N ALA A 70 -1.03 -0.79 -0.66
CA ALA A 70 -1.04 0.65 -0.59
C ALA A 70 0.30 1.21 -1.05
N TYR A 71 0.30 2.27 -1.85
CA TYR A 71 1.54 2.90 -2.28
C TYR A 71 1.40 4.41 -2.45
N MET A 72 2.54 5.10 -2.28
CA MET A 72 2.69 6.52 -2.53
C MET A 72 3.31 6.74 -3.91
N ARG A 73 2.60 7.43 -4.79
CA ARG A 73 3.07 7.78 -6.13
C ARG A 73 3.57 9.22 -6.17
N THR A 74 4.80 9.41 -6.64
CA THR A 74 5.47 10.72 -6.73
C THR A 74 5.35 11.37 -8.10
N LEU A 75 5.10 10.59 -9.17
CA LEU A 75 4.75 11.15 -10.48
C LEU A 75 3.37 11.84 -10.43
N HIS A 76 3.19 12.91 -11.19
CA HIS A 76 1.88 13.56 -11.40
C HIS A 76 1.57 13.59 -12.91
N SER A 77 0.41 13.06 -13.29
CA SER A 77 -0.14 13.09 -14.65
C SER A 77 -1.64 13.35 -14.60
N ASP A 78 -2.23 13.71 -15.75
CA ASP A 78 -3.66 14.05 -15.84
C ASP A 78 -4.58 12.87 -15.48
N THR A 79 -4.15 11.65 -15.79
CA THR A 79 -4.91 10.41 -15.54
C THR A 79 -4.59 9.74 -14.22
N ALA A 80 -3.48 10.12 -13.58
CA ALA A 80 -3.07 9.65 -12.27
C ALA A 80 -2.29 10.79 -11.61
N PRO A 81 -2.86 11.54 -10.66
CA PRO A 81 -2.12 12.57 -9.94
C PRO A 81 -1.10 11.97 -8.95
N ALA A 82 -0.14 12.75 -8.47
CA ALA A 82 0.68 12.33 -7.32
C ALA A 82 -0.22 12.15 -6.08
N GLY A 83 0.03 11.12 -5.27
CA GLY A 83 -0.89 10.76 -4.19
C GLY A 83 -0.71 9.36 -3.60
N VAL A 84 -1.70 8.96 -2.80
CA VAL A 84 -1.85 7.65 -2.16
C VAL A 84 -2.85 6.80 -2.93
N TYR A 85 -2.45 5.57 -3.21
CA TYR A 85 -3.17 4.64 -4.08
C TYR A 85 -3.29 3.27 -3.45
N ILE A 86 -4.33 2.54 -3.87
CA ILE A 86 -4.56 1.14 -3.51
C ILE A 86 -4.75 0.31 -4.77
N LYS A 87 -4.17 -0.89 -4.77
CA LYS A 87 -4.52 -1.97 -5.69
C LYS A 87 -4.86 -3.23 -4.90
N ARG A 88 -5.70 -4.08 -5.48
CA ARG A 88 -6.15 -5.32 -4.84
C ARG A 88 -5.90 -6.51 -5.74
N PHE A 89 -5.58 -7.63 -5.12
CA PHE A 89 -5.47 -8.94 -5.75
C PHE A 89 -6.48 -9.86 -5.06
N PRO A 90 -7.69 -9.96 -5.62
CA PRO A 90 -8.68 -10.93 -5.16
C PRO A 90 -8.21 -12.36 -5.38
N VAL A 91 -8.46 -13.23 -4.41
CA VAL A 91 -8.03 -14.65 -4.47
C VAL A 91 -8.71 -15.40 -5.63
N GLU A 92 -9.98 -15.12 -5.90
CA GLU A 92 -10.80 -15.85 -6.87
C GLU A 92 -10.43 -15.50 -8.31
N GLU A 93 -10.24 -14.22 -8.59
CA GLU A 93 -9.88 -13.72 -9.92
C GLU A 93 -8.38 -13.86 -10.21
N ALA A 94 -7.55 -13.96 -9.17
CA ALA A 94 -6.09 -14.10 -9.25
C ALA A 94 -5.44 -13.06 -10.20
N THR A 95 -5.97 -11.84 -10.21
CA THR A 95 -5.50 -10.73 -11.03
C THR A 95 -5.59 -9.42 -10.27
N TRP A 96 -4.72 -8.47 -10.61
CA TRP A 96 -4.73 -7.15 -9.99
C TRP A 96 -5.86 -6.27 -10.50
N SER A 97 -6.57 -5.62 -9.58
CA SER A 97 -7.56 -4.60 -9.89
C SER A 97 -6.93 -3.36 -10.54
N GLN A 98 -7.78 -2.51 -11.12
CA GLN A 98 -7.39 -1.11 -11.34
C GLN A 98 -7.05 -0.43 -10.02
N PHE A 99 -6.26 0.64 -10.10
CA PHE A 99 -5.91 1.41 -8.90
C PHE A 99 -7.11 2.25 -8.43
N VAL A 100 -7.20 2.44 -7.13
CA VAL A 100 -8.10 3.41 -6.48
C VAL A 100 -7.26 4.55 -5.93
N VAL A 101 -7.63 5.80 -6.24
CA VAL A 101 -7.00 6.99 -5.65
C VAL A 101 -7.64 7.24 -4.28
N VAL A 102 -6.85 7.12 -3.21
CA VAL A 102 -7.32 7.38 -1.84
C VAL A 102 -7.21 8.86 -1.51
N HIS A 103 -6.08 9.46 -1.86
CA HIS A 103 -5.80 10.87 -1.63
C HIS A 103 -4.82 11.37 -2.70
N SER A 104 -5.01 12.58 -3.22
CA SER A 104 -4.11 13.16 -4.20
C SER A 104 -3.71 14.58 -3.82
N SER A 105 -2.46 14.93 -4.11
CA SER A 105 -1.92 16.25 -3.90
C SER A 105 -0.62 16.41 -4.67
N ILE A 106 -0.34 17.62 -5.16
CA ILE A 106 0.91 17.91 -5.86
C ILE A 106 2.14 17.78 -4.94
N TYR A 107 1.96 17.91 -3.62
CA TYR A 107 3.06 17.84 -2.64
C TYR A 107 3.71 16.46 -2.53
N TYR A 108 3.03 15.38 -2.94
CA TYR A 108 3.63 14.04 -2.99
C TYR A 108 4.82 13.95 -3.96
N ARG A 109 4.95 14.88 -4.92
CA ARG A 109 6.12 14.99 -5.81
C ARG A 109 7.43 15.31 -5.07
N LEU A 110 7.33 15.79 -3.83
CA LEU A 110 8.47 16.23 -3.02
C LEU A 110 8.91 15.17 -2.00
N LEU A 111 8.23 14.01 -1.95
CA LEU A 111 8.61 12.93 -1.05
C LEU A 111 9.99 12.38 -1.38
N SER A 112 10.78 12.15 -0.34
CA SER A 112 12.00 11.34 -0.35
C SER A 112 11.73 9.99 0.30
N ASP A 113 12.63 9.01 0.08
CA ASP A 113 12.59 7.71 0.75
C ASP A 113 12.56 7.85 2.29
N GLU A 114 13.19 8.88 2.84
CA GLU A 114 13.29 9.12 4.30
C GLU A 114 11.96 9.57 4.93
N ASN A 115 11.12 10.25 4.16
CA ASN A 115 9.88 10.87 4.65
C ASN A 115 8.62 10.17 4.13
N ALA A 116 8.77 9.14 3.30
CA ALA A 116 7.66 8.38 2.77
C ALA A 116 7.26 7.27 3.74
N TRP A 117 6.06 7.37 4.31
CA TRP A 117 5.55 6.39 5.26
C TRP A 117 4.08 6.05 5.02
N ILE A 118 3.79 4.76 4.89
CA ILE A 118 2.45 4.23 4.68
C ILE A 118 2.30 2.86 5.36
N LYS A 119 1.12 2.61 5.93
CA LYS A 119 0.73 1.32 6.51
C LYS A 119 -0.72 0.99 6.19
N ILE A 120 -0.98 -0.24 5.75
CA ILE A 120 -2.32 -0.77 5.48
C ILE A 120 -2.58 -2.00 6.35
N SER A 121 -3.81 -2.14 6.81
CA SER A 121 -4.28 -3.37 7.45
C SER A 121 -5.67 -3.74 6.96
N ASP A 122 -5.81 -4.96 6.45
CA ASP A 122 -7.10 -5.57 6.17
C ASP A 122 -7.66 -6.20 7.46
N GLY A 123 -8.81 -5.68 7.91
CA GLY A 123 -9.47 -6.06 9.17
C GLY A 123 -10.40 -7.27 9.08
N GLY A 124 -10.47 -7.90 7.91
CA GLY A 124 -11.50 -8.90 7.61
C GLY A 124 -12.89 -8.29 7.40
N GLU A 125 -13.85 -9.11 6.96
CA GLU A 125 -15.23 -8.69 6.67
C GLU A 125 -15.32 -7.51 5.68
N GLY A 126 -14.36 -7.41 4.75
CA GLY A 126 -14.31 -6.31 3.78
C GLY A 126 -13.91 -4.96 4.37
N ARG A 127 -13.32 -4.90 5.57
CA ARG A 127 -12.76 -3.65 6.11
C ARG A 127 -11.28 -3.55 5.83
N ALA A 128 -10.84 -2.38 5.39
CA ALA A 128 -9.43 -2.04 5.27
C ALA A 128 -9.19 -0.69 5.94
N HIS A 129 -8.01 -0.53 6.53
CA HIS A 129 -7.60 0.71 7.16
C HIS A 129 -6.24 1.14 6.64
N LEU A 130 -6.07 2.44 6.41
CA LEU A 130 -4.85 3.00 5.85
C LEU A 130 -4.41 4.20 6.67
N VAL A 131 -3.12 4.25 6.98
CA VAL A 131 -2.48 5.39 7.63
C VAL A 131 -1.21 5.77 6.88
N TRP A 132 -0.91 7.06 6.83
CA TRP A 132 0.30 7.58 6.18
C TRP A 132 0.66 8.97 6.71
N ASP A 133 1.89 9.41 6.46
CA ASP A 133 2.31 10.78 6.80
C ASP A 133 2.00 11.74 5.64
N ASP A 134 1.32 12.86 5.92
CA ASP A 134 1.05 13.91 4.94
C ASP A 134 2.32 14.73 4.68
N PRO A 135 2.87 14.72 3.44
CA PRO A 135 4.10 15.44 3.12
C PRO A 135 4.01 16.96 3.30
N PHE A 136 2.80 17.53 3.35
CA PHE A 136 2.62 18.99 3.49
C PHE A 136 2.36 19.44 4.93
N ARG A 137 1.62 18.64 5.71
CA ARG A 137 1.12 19.05 7.03
C ARG A 137 1.92 18.50 8.20
N GLU A 138 2.94 17.66 7.95
CA GLU A 138 3.75 17.01 8.98
C GLU A 138 2.88 16.31 10.06
N THR A 139 1.78 15.71 9.61
CA THR A 139 0.83 14.97 10.44
C THR A 139 0.48 13.65 9.76
N ALA A 140 0.23 12.63 10.57
CA ALA A 140 -0.33 11.39 10.10
C ALA A 140 -1.81 11.56 9.72
N LEU A 141 -2.23 10.91 8.64
CA LEU A 141 -3.61 10.81 8.21
C LEU A 141 -4.11 9.36 8.36
N TYR A 142 -5.41 9.23 8.53
CA TYR A 142 -6.14 7.97 8.59
C TYR A 142 -7.34 7.99 7.64
N THR A 143 -7.58 6.88 6.97
CA THR A 143 -8.84 6.59 6.28
C THR A 143 -9.18 5.10 6.44
N TYR A 144 -10.44 4.75 6.18
CA TYR A 144 -10.87 3.37 6.13
C TYR A 144 -11.78 3.12 4.93
N SER A 145 -11.82 1.85 4.53
CA SER A 145 -12.74 1.32 3.54
C SER A 145 -13.72 0.36 4.21
N PRO A 146 -15.04 0.51 3.95
CA PRO A 146 -16.05 -0.45 4.41
C PRO A 146 -16.35 -1.55 3.39
N ASP A 147 -15.75 -1.49 2.19
CA ASP A 147 -16.12 -2.28 1.02
C ASP A 147 -14.87 -2.85 0.32
N ASN A 148 -13.97 -3.42 1.10
CA ASN A 148 -12.82 -4.16 0.61
C ASN A 148 -11.95 -3.26 -0.28
N GLY A 149 -11.64 -2.04 0.17
CA GLY A 149 -10.79 -1.08 -0.53
C GLY A 149 -11.35 -0.49 -1.84
N PHE A 150 -12.62 -0.74 -2.19
CA PHE A 150 -13.24 -0.15 -3.40
C PHE A 150 -13.54 1.34 -3.21
N THR A 151 -14.00 1.74 -2.03
CA THR A 151 -14.18 3.14 -1.63
C THR A 151 -13.50 3.42 -0.29
N TRP A 152 -13.15 4.69 -0.08
CA TRP A 152 -12.43 5.14 1.11
C TRP A 152 -13.09 6.38 1.70
N SER A 153 -13.10 6.48 3.03
CA SER A 153 -13.56 7.69 3.72
C SER A 153 -12.64 8.88 3.41
N ALA A 154 -13.11 10.09 3.66
CA ALA A 154 -12.24 11.26 3.64
C ALA A 154 -11.07 11.06 4.64
N PRO A 155 -9.83 11.44 4.27
CA PRO A 155 -8.71 11.40 5.21
C PRO A 155 -8.89 12.33 6.40
N GLU A 156 -8.63 11.83 7.59
CA GLU A 156 -8.67 12.59 8.85
C GLU A 156 -7.29 12.60 9.51
N ALA A 157 -6.92 13.71 10.16
CA ALA A 157 -5.65 13.80 10.86
C ALA A 157 -5.64 12.97 12.15
N LEU A 158 -4.55 12.23 12.36
CA LEU A 158 -4.27 11.50 13.59
C LEU A 158 -3.56 12.44 14.57
N GLY A 159 -4.29 12.84 15.62
CA GLY A 159 -3.78 13.74 16.66
C GLY A 159 -4.74 14.90 16.89
N VAL A 160 -5.22 15.04 18.13
CA VAL A 160 -6.19 16.08 18.52
C VAL A 160 -5.52 17.38 18.97
N ASP A 161 -4.19 17.40 19.17
CA ASP A 161 -3.46 18.55 19.69
C ASP A 161 -2.25 18.90 18.82
N ALA A 162 -2.15 20.19 18.43
CA ALA A 162 -1.08 20.75 17.58
C ALA A 162 0.35 20.65 18.16
N ALA A 163 0.50 20.18 19.41
CA ALA A 163 1.78 20.11 20.12
C ALA A 163 2.51 18.75 19.95
N SER A 164 1.90 17.76 19.31
CA SER A 164 2.53 16.47 19.04
C SER A 164 2.40 16.11 17.57
N SER A 165 3.50 16.20 16.82
CA SER A 165 3.57 15.63 15.48
C SER A 165 3.50 14.10 15.62
N THR A 166 2.33 13.54 15.31
CA THR A 166 2.16 12.10 15.20
C THR A 166 2.59 11.73 13.79
N LEU A 167 3.81 11.21 13.65
CA LEU A 167 4.34 10.66 12.39
C LEU A 167 4.59 9.16 12.56
N HIS A 168 4.74 8.48 11.43
CA HIS A 168 4.97 7.04 11.35
C HIS A 168 3.91 6.18 12.07
N PRO A 169 2.61 6.45 11.87
CA PRO A 169 1.55 5.66 12.49
C PRO A 169 1.66 4.20 12.06
N ARG A 170 1.30 3.31 12.97
CA ARG A 170 1.15 1.89 12.67
C ARG A 170 -0.29 1.48 12.93
N ILE A 171 -0.77 0.58 12.09
CA ILE A 171 -2.09 -0.01 12.24
C ILE A 171 -1.97 -1.52 12.19
N THR A 172 -2.81 -2.20 12.97
CA THR A 172 -2.91 -3.65 12.96
C THR A 172 -4.36 -4.03 13.22
N ALA A 173 -4.86 -5.00 12.47
CA ALA A 173 -6.14 -5.61 12.74
C ALA A 173 -5.98 -6.60 13.90
N LEU A 174 -6.83 -6.48 14.91
CA LEU A 174 -6.95 -7.48 15.96
C LEU A 174 -7.95 -8.54 15.49
N ASP A 175 -7.53 -9.80 15.54
CA ASP A 175 -8.46 -10.92 15.41
C ASP A 175 -9.45 -10.87 16.59
N ARG A 176 -10.76 -10.77 16.29
CA ARG A 176 -11.80 -10.73 17.32
C ARG A 176 -11.87 -12.01 18.15
N HIS A 177 -11.29 -13.13 17.67
CA HIS A 177 -11.17 -14.34 18.47
C HIS A 177 -10.21 -14.20 19.66
N ALA A 178 -9.28 -13.24 19.62
CA ALA A 178 -8.34 -12.98 20.71
C ALA A 178 -8.91 -12.12 21.86
N LEU A 179 -10.12 -11.54 21.70
CA LEU A 179 -10.73 -10.62 22.66
C LEU A 179 -11.81 -11.26 23.55
N ARG A 180 -11.98 -12.58 23.48
CA ARG A 180 -12.86 -13.35 24.37
C ARG A 180 -12.04 -14.11 25.41
N ASN A 181 -11.67 -13.43 26.50
CA ASN A 181 -11.27 -14.03 27.77
C ASN A 181 -12.17 -13.50 28.88
#